data_AF-A0A7W1PTW9-F1
#
_entry.id   AF-A0A7W1PTW9-F1
#
_cell.length_a   1.000
_cell.length_b   1.000
_cell.length_c   1.000
_cell.angle_alpha   90.00
_cell.angle_beta   90.00
_cell.angle_gamma   90.00
#
_symmetry.space_group_name_H-M   'P 1'
#
loop_
_entity.id
_entity.type
_entity.pdbx_description
1 polymer ?
#
loop_
_entity_poly.entity_id
_entity_poly.type
_entity_poly.pdbx_seq_one_letter_code
_entity_poly.pdbx_strand_id
1 'polypeptide(L)'
;IDMKADFVFDLTNNFGSHRIKGSLKAFDLTTFNPVFEPLSAVSIRSGKVEKINFNLFLNDYVADGTLDFIYSDLKIDMLDKVGSKNKKFNKKLTGLLANTFVVKKSNPSGKREPRVGIIHFKRPQDKSMFYFWNKALITGVKSTLISSEESK
;
A
#
# COMPACT_ATOMS: atom_id res chain seq x y z
N ILE A 1 10.59 -13.07 -1.26
CA ILE A 1 9.32 -12.77 -0.54
C ILE A 1 8.39 -13.95 -0.80
N ASP A 2 7.90 -14.62 0.25
CA ASP A 2 6.93 -15.73 0.12
C ASP A 2 5.51 -15.16 0.14
N MET A 3 4.79 -15.35 -0.96
CA MET A 3 3.44 -14.84 -1.19
C MET A 3 2.54 -15.96 -1.68
N LYS A 4 1.33 -16.05 -1.12
CA LYS A 4 0.23 -16.88 -1.62
C LYS A 4 -0.95 -15.98 -1.96
N ALA A 5 -1.62 -16.28 -3.06
CA ALA A 5 -2.84 -15.58 -3.45
C ALA A 5 -3.81 -16.55 -4.13
N ASP A 6 -5.06 -16.49 -3.70
CA ASP A 6 -6.19 -17.25 -4.24
C ASP A 6 -7.13 -16.29 -4.95
N PHE A 7 -7.50 -16.64 -6.17
CA PHE A 7 -8.44 -15.89 -7.01
C PHE A 7 -9.66 -16.75 -7.28
N VAL A 8 -10.84 -16.26 -6.91
CA VAL A 8 -12.11 -16.96 -7.11
C VAL A 8 -13.01 -16.07 -7.93
N PHE A 9 -13.39 -16.53 -9.12
CA PHE A 9 -14.25 -15.79 -10.05
C PHE A 9 -15.64 -16.43 -10.08
N ASP A 10 -16.67 -15.62 -9.91
CA ASP A 10 -18.04 -16.04 -10.19
C ASP A 10 -18.35 -15.82 -11.66
N LEU A 11 -18.26 -16.90 -12.44
CA LEU A 11 -18.50 -16.88 -13.89
C LEU A 11 -19.99 -16.88 -14.25
N THR A 12 -20.89 -17.03 -13.28
CA THR A 12 -22.34 -17.04 -13.50
C THR A 12 -22.96 -15.65 -13.37
N ASN A 13 -22.19 -14.70 -12.84
CA ASN A 13 -22.62 -13.34 -12.57
C ASN A 13 -22.12 -12.37 -13.64
N ASN A 14 -23.05 -11.59 -14.24
CA ASN A 14 -22.74 -10.60 -15.27
C ASN A 14 -22.06 -9.32 -14.76
N PHE A 15 -21.86 -9.18 -13.44
CA PHE A 15 -21.19 -8.03 -12.81
C PHE A 15 -19.69 -8.27 -12.52
N GLY A 16 -19.12 -9.35 -13.08
CA GLY A 16 -17.70 -9.65 -12.95
C GLY A 16 -17.27 -9.87 -11.50
N SER A 17 -18.16 -10.42 -10.65
CA SER A 17 -17.88 -10.62 -9.23
C SER A 17 -16.74 -11.61 -9.02
N HIS A 18 -15.76 -11.20 -8.22
CA HIS A 18 -14.62 -12.04 -7.88
C HIS A 18 -14.05 -11.69 -6.51
N ARG A 19 -13.34 -12.64 -5.94
CA ARG A 19 -12.70 -12.53 -4.64
C ARG A 19 -11.21 -12.80 -4.79
N ILE A 20 -10.40 -11.99 -4.10
CA ILE A 20 -8.96 -12.17 -4.04
C ILE A 20 -8.56 -12.23 -2.58
N LYS A 21 -7.95 -13.33 -2.17
CA LYS A 21 -7.39 -13.50 -0.84
C LYS A 21 -5.90 -13.75 -0.96
N GLY A 22 -5.10 -13.20 -0.07
CA GLY A 22 -3.67 -13.47 -0.09
C GLY A 22 -2.98 -13.24 1.24
N SER A 23 -1.79 -13.82 1.34
CA SER A 23 -0.93 -13.73 2.50
C SER A 23 0.53 -13.55 2.07
N LEU A 24 1.24 -12.63 2.70
CA LEU A 24 2.68 -12.47 2.58
C LEU A 24 3.30 -12.70 3.95
N LYS A 25 4.38 -13.49 3.99
CA LYS A 25 5.18 -13.71 5.20
C LYS A 25 6.09 -12.51 5.50
N ALA A 26 6.90 -12.62 6.55
CA ALA A 26 7.83 -11.58 6.93
C ALA A 26 8.82 -11.22 5.81
N PHE A 27 9.05 -9.92 5.61
CA PHE A 27 10.05 -9.39 4.69
C PHE A 27 10.47 -7.97 5.08
N ASP A 28 11.59 -7.51 4.52
CA ASP A 28 12.07 -6.15 4.68
C ASP A 28 11.39 -5.21 3.66
N LEU A 29 10.70 -4.16 4.14
CA LEU A 29 9.99 -3.19 3.29
C LEU A 29 10.91 -2.44 2.34
N THR A 30 12.18 -2.27 2.67
CA THR A 30 13.17 -1.59 1.81
C THR A 30 13.39 -2.32 0.49
N THR A 31 13.09 -3.63 0.42
CA THR A 31 13.11 -4.44 -0.81
C THR A 31 12.21 -3.85 -1.90
N PHE A 32 11.20 -3.06 -1.54
CA PHE A 32 10.28 -2.43 -2.50
C PHE A 32 10.72 -1.04 -2.98
N ASN A 33 11.83 -0.47 -2.50
CA ASN A 33 12.34 0.82 -2.97
C ASN A 33 12.53 0.91 -4.50
N PRO A 34 13.06 -0.12 -5.20
CA PRO A 34 13.17 -0.08 -6.66
C PRO A 34 11.84 0.14 -7.38
N VAL A 35 10.71 -0.17 -6.72
CA VAL A 35 9.35 0.06 -7.23
C VAL A 35 8.80 1.40 -6.77
N PHE A 36 8.95 1.76 -5.48
CA PHE A 36 8.31 2.96 -4.92
C PHE A 36 9.01 4.28 -5.29
N GLU A 37 10.33 4.28 -5.37
CA GLU A 37 11.12 5.49 -5.67
C GLU A 37 10.75 6.12 -7.02
N PRO A 38 10.69 5.36 -8.16
CA PRO A 38 10.33 5.96 -9.44
C PRO A 38 8.84 6.35 -9.55
N LEU A 39 7.96 5.72 -8.78
CA LEU A 39 6.51 5.88 -8.92
C LEU A 39 5.90 6.95 -8.01
N SER A 40 6.48 7.18 -6.84
CA SER A 40 5.82 7.96 -5.79
C SER A 40 6.70 9.05 -5.17
N ALA A 41 7.97 9.14 -5.57
CA ALA A 41 8.93 10.00 -4.90
C ALA A 41 8.93 9.71 -3.38
N VAL A 42 8.80 8.44 -2.99
CA VAL A 42 8.88 7.97 -1.61
C VAL A 42 9.98 6.92 -1.55
N SER A 43 10.87 7.04 -0.57
CA SER A 43 11.90 6.05 -0.27
C SER A 43 11.67 5.49 1.13
N ILE A 44 11.73 4.17 1.29
CA ILE A 44 11.60 3.47 2.57
C ILE A 44 13.00 3.32 3.16
N ARG A 45 13.24 3.91 4.33
CA ARG A 45 14.52 3.83 5.04
C ARG A 45 14.66 2.58 5.88
N SER A 46 13.58 2.22 6.56
CA SER A 46 13.50 1.02 7.37
C SER A 46 12.05 0.58 7.46
N GLY A 47 11.85 -0.71 7.74
CA GLY A 47 10.54 -1.25 8.05
C GLY A 47 10.55 -2.77 7.88
N LYS A 48 10.07 -3.48 8.90
CA LYS A 48 9.93 -4.93 8.85
C LYS A 48 8.45 -5.28 8.79
N VAL A 49 8.06 -6.01 7.76
CA VAL A 49 6.76 -6.66 7.72
C VAL A 49 6.87 -7.98 8.45
N GLU A 50 5.91 -8.27 9.31
CA GLU A 50 5.76 -9.58 9.96
C GLU A 50 4.77 -10.43 9.17
N LYS A 51 3.63 -9.84 8.78
CA LYS A 51 2.64 -10.47 7.93
C LYS A 51 1.78 -9.42 7.21
N ILE A 52 1.32 -9.80 6.02
CA ILE A 52 0.19 -9.16 5.36
C ILE A 52 -0.84 -10.24 5.09
N ASN A 53 -2.08 -10.03 5.51
CA ASN A 53 -3.22 -10.81 5.03
C ASN A 53 -4.24 -9.86 4.42
N PHE A 54 -4.81 -10.21 3.28
CA PHE A 54 -5.86 -9.39 2.68
C PHE A 54 -6.97 -10.26 2.13
N ASN A 55 -8.16 -9.67 2.09
CA ASN A 55 -9.35 -10.28 1.52
C ASN A 55 -10.20 -9.22 0.83
N LEU A 56 -10.28 -9.30 -0.49
CA LEU A 56 -11.01 -8.36 -1.32
C LEU A 56 -12.23 -9.05 -1.95
N PHE A 57 -13.34 -8.33 -1.97
CA PHE A 57 -14.53 -8.61 -2.74
C PHE A 57 -14.63 -7.53 -3.81
N LEU A 58 -14.69 -7.94 -5.06
CA LEU A 58 -14.63 -7.04 -6.20
C LEU A 58 -15.75 -7.36 -7.17
N ASN A 59 -16.13 -6.33 -7.93
CA ASN A 59 -16.97 -6.46 -9.11
C ASN A 59 -16.47 -5.49 -10.19
N ASP A 60 -17.25 -5.32 -11.24
CA ASP A 60 -16.87 -4.42 -12.34
C ASP A 60 -16.74 -2.95 -11.94
N TYR A 61 -17.19 -2.52 -10.76
CA TYR A 61 -17.27 -1.12 -10.37
C TYR A 61 -16.51 -0.77 -9.09
N VAL A 62 -16.36 -1.68 -8.15
CA VAL A 62 -15.80 -1.40 -6.82
C VAL A 62 -15.05 -2.59 -6.25
N ALA A 63 -14.06 -2.29 -5.42
CA ALA A 63 -13.34 -3.24 -4.59
C ALA A 63 -13.54 -2.83 -3.13
N ASP A 64 -14.00 -3.76 -2.32
CA ASP A 64 -14.16 -3.63 -0.88
C ASP A 64 -13.42 -4.76 -0.16
N GLY A 65 -12.98 -4.54 1.07
CA GLY A 65 -12.33 -5.59 1.83
C GLY A 65 -11.53 -5.11 3.01
N THR A 66 -10.73 -6.03 3.54
CA THR A 66 -9.89 -5.77 4.70
C THR A 66 -8.46 -6.26 4.50
N LEU A 67 -7.54 -5.62 5.23
CA LEU A 67 -6.12 -5.89 5.14
C LEU A 67 -5.46 -5.81 6.53
N ASP A 68 -4.91 -6.92 6.99
CA ASP A 68 -4.07 -6.98 8.18
C ASP A 68 -2.62 -6.72 7.78
N PHE A 69 -2.14 -5.50 7.98
CA PHE A 69 -0.74 -5.14 7.73
C PHE A 69 0.01 -5.03 9.05
N ILE A 70 0.81 -6.05 9.40
CA ILE A 70 1.60 -6.04 10.63
C ILE A 70 3.04 -5.70 10.31
N TYR A 71 3.51 -4.60 10.89
CA TYR A 71 4.83 -4.07 10.61
C TYR A 71 5.41 -3.27 11.78
N SER A 72 6.74 -3.12 11.78
CA SER A 72 7.49 -2.38 12.78
C SER A 72 8.65 -1.59 12.16
N ASP A 73 9.10 -0.55 12.89
CA ASP A 73 10.21 0.35 12.53
C ASP A 73 10.08 0.99 11.14
N LEU A 74 8.86 1.33 10.72
CA LEU A 74 8.63 2.02 9.45
C LEU A 74 9.16 3.46 9.50
N LYS A 75 10.08 3.76 8.59
CA LYS A 75 10.57 5.11 8.30
C LYS A 75 10.54 5.31 6.80
N ILE A 76 9.90 6.38 6.36
CA ILE A 76 9.84 6.77 4.94
C ILE A 76 10.35 8.19 4.79
N ASP A 77 10.94 8.47 3.64
CA ASP A 77 11.32 9.81 3.20
C ASP A 77 10.52 10.17 1.95
N MET A 78 10.05 11.41 1.87
CA MET A 78 9.57 11.98 0.61
C MET A 78 10.79 12.50 -0.16
N LEU A 79 11.00 11.98 -1.36
CA LEU A 79 11.91 12.52 -2.33
C LEU A 79 11.23 13.76 -2.93
N ASP A 80 11.85 14.93 -2.83
CA ASP A 80 11.36 16.11 -3.52
C ASP A 80 11.23 15.79 -5.02
N LYS A 81 10.02 15.97 -5.56
CA LYS A 81 9.82 15.93 -7.01
C LYS A 81 10.60 17.09 -7.60
N VAL A 82 11.80 16.80 -8.11
CA VAL A 82 12.55 17.73 -8.94
C VAL A 82 11.71 17.97 -10.20
N GLY A 83 11.01 19.10 -10.20
CA GLY A 83 10.41 19.64 -11.39
C GLY A 83 11.49 19.91 -12.44
N SER A 84 11.16 19.54 -13.67
CA SER A 84 11.72 20.06 -14.92
C SER A 84 13.13 19.59 -15.32
N LYS A 85 13.15 18.91 -16.48
CA LYS A 85 14.18 18.84 -17.52
C LYS A 85 15.61 19.21 -17.12
N ASN A 86 16.52 18.25 -17.33
CA ASN A 86 17.97 18.39 -17.37
C ASN A 86 18.67 18.71 -16.04
N LYS A 87 19.20 17.67 -15.38
CA LYS A 87 20.63 17.58 -15.03
C LYS A 87 20.90 16.33 -14.19
N LYS A 88 21.80 15.50 -14.70
CA LYS A 88 22.79 14.67 -13.99
C LYS A 88 22.34 14.11 -12.63
N PHE A 89 22.09 12.80 -12.63
CA PHE A 89 22.32 11.90 -11.50
C PHE A 89 23.52 12.38 -10.69
N ASN A 90 23.23 13.00 -9.54
CA ASN A 90 24.10 13.38 -8.42
C ASN A 90 23.50 14.62 -7.74
N LYS A 91 22.34 14.45 -7.11
CA LYS A 91 21.92 15.35 -6.03
C LYS A 91 21.80 14.51 -4.77
N LYS A 92 22.77 14.74 -3.89
CA LYS A 92 22.75 14.37 -2.47
C LYS A 92 21.33 14.50 -1.94
N LEU A 93 20.87 13.47 -1.22
CA LEU A 93 19.74 13.47 -0.31
C LEU A 93 19.83 14.69 0.61
N THR A 94 19.30 15.83 0.18
CA THR A 94 19.18 17.02 1.01
C THR A 94 17.71 17.17 1.34
N GLY A 95 17.34 16.84 2.58
CA GLY A 95 16.06 17.26 3.14
C GLY A 95 15.25 16.13 3.75
N LEU A 96 15.39 15.95 5.06
CA LEU A 96 14.50 15.17 5.92
C LEU A 96 13.14 15.87 6.02
N LEU A 97 12.18 15.58 5.14
CA LEU A 97 10.81 16.09 5.31
C LEU A 97 9.75 15.07 4.88
N ALA A 98 9.78 13.87 5.47
CA ALA A 98 8.51 13.18 5.70
C ALA A 98 8.02 13.60 7.07
N ASN A 99 6.82 14.18 7.16
CA ASN A 99 6.14 14.42 8.43
C ASN A 99 6.08 13.10 9.22
N THR A 100 7.06 12.88 10.10
CA THR A 100 7.18 11.69 10.96
C THR A 100 5.96 11.53 11.86
N PHE A 101 5.16 12.61 11.98
CA PHE A 101 3.91 12.65 12.72
C PHE A 101 2.71 12.01 11.99
N VAL A 102 2.68 12.03 10.66
CA VAL A 102 1.50 11.59 9.88
C VAL A 102 1.49 10.07 9.66
N VAL A 103 2.67 9.47 9.48
CA VAL A 103 2.80 8.03 9.20
C VAL A 103 3.09 7.24 10.47
N LYS A 104 2.24 6.25 10.77
CA LYS A 104 2.44 5.36 11.90
C LYS A 104 3.67 4.47 11.68
N LYS A 105 4.61 4.49 12.63
CA LYS A 105 5.86 3.72 12.60
C LYS A 105 5.68 2.21 12.77
N SER A 106 4.55 1.78 13.33
CA SER A 106 4.25 0.36 13.54
C SER A 106 2.75 0.09 13.56
N ASN A 107 2.40 -1.15 13.26
CA ASN A 107 1.08 -1.70 13.48
C ASN A 107 1.23 -3.14 14.02
N PRO A 108 0.83 -3.43 15.27
CA PRO A 108 0.19 -2.50 16.23
C PRO A 108 1.13 -1.41 16.76
N SER A 109 0.55 -0.39 17.39
CA SER A 109 1.32 0.70 18.03
C SER A 109 1.40 0.48 19.53
N GLY A 110 2.53 -0.08 20.00
CA GLY A 110 2.73 -0.44 21.40
C GLY A 110 1.82 -1.59 21.82
N LYS A 111 1.12 -1.44 22.96
CA LYS A 111 0.19 -2.44 23.51
C LYS A 111 -1.24 -2.34 22.97
N ARG A 112 -1.48 -1.57 21.91
CA ARG A 112 -2.80 -1.44 21.28
C ARG A 112 -3.09 -2.64 20.39
N GLU A 113 -4.36 -2.87 20.10
CA GLU A 113 -4.79 -3.83 19.09
C GLU A 113 -4.26 -3.43 17.68
N PRO A 114 -4.02 -4.41 16.79
CA PRO A 114 -3.69 -4.15 15.40
C PRO A 114 -4.79 -3.33 14.71
N ARG A 115 -4.40 -2.30 13.96
CA ARG A 115 -5.30 -1.62 13.03
C ARG A 115 -5.58 -2.53 11.84
N VAL A 116 -6.85 -2.75 11.54
CA VAL A 116 -7.29 -3.40 10.32
C VAL A 116 -7.42 -2.34 9.23
N GLY A 117 -6.77 -2.59 8.10
CA GLY A 117 -6.85 -1.72 6.93
C GLY A 117 -8.18 -1.91 6.21
N ILE A 118 -8.80 -0.80 5.82
CA ILE A 118 -10.05 -0.79 5.07
C ILE A 118 -9.74 -0.58 3.59
N ILE A 119 -10.19 -1.52 2.76
CA ILE A 119 -10.11 -1.43 1.31
C ILE A 119 -11.45 -0.91 0.82
N HIS A 120 -11.42 0.22 0.12
CA HIS A 120 -12.51 0.72 -0.69
C HIS A 120 -11.93 1.48 -1.88
N PHE A 121 -12.22 1.03 -3.10
CA PHE A 121 -11.72 1.69 -4.30
C PHE A 121 -12.69 1.53 -5.47
N LYS A 122 -13.09 2.64 -6.08
CA LYS A 122 -13.91 2.65 -7.30
C LYS A 122 -13.07 2.33 -8.53
N ARG A 123 -13.48 1.35 -9.33
CA ARG A 123 -12.77 0.91 -10.53
C ARG A 123 -12.85 1.95 -11.65
N PRO A 124 -11.70 2.42 -12.17
CA PRO A 124 -11.64 3.11 -13.45
C PRO A 124 -11.82 2.11 -14.58
N GLN A 125 -12.83 2.30 -15.42
CA GLN A 125 -13.17 1.37 -16.50
C GLN A 125 -12.15 1.39 -17.65
N ASP A 126 -11.36 2.46 -17.76
CA ASP A 126 -10.31 2.65 -18.76
C ASP A 126 -8.96 2.01 -18.36
N LYS A 127 -8.91 1.30 -17.22
CA LYS A 127 -7.69 0.69 -16.67
C LYS A 127 -7.81 -0.82 -16.59
N SER A 128 -6.65 -1.47 -16.63
CA SER A 128 -6.57 -2.92 -16.49
C SER A 128 -7.04 -3.39 -15.10
N MET A 129 -7.46 -4.65 -15.03
CA MET A 129 -7.87 -5.27 -13.77
C MET A 129 -6.73 -5.30 -12.74
N PHE A 130 -5.49 -5.52 -13.17
CA PHE A 130 -4.31 -5.45 -12.30
C PHE A 130 -4.07 -4.07 -11.70
N TYR A 131 -4.28 -2.99 -12.47
CA TYR A 131 -4.21 -1.63 -11.94
C TYR A 131 -5.24 -1.45 -10.82
N PHE A 132 -6.47 -1.91 -11.07
CA PHE A 132 -7.56 -1.84 -10.12
C PHE A 132 -7.25 -2.61 -8.82
N TRP A 133 -6.82 -3.87 -8.91
CA TRP A 133 -6.43 -4.69 -7.75
C TRP A 133 -5.31 -4.05 -6.93
N ASN A 134 -4.25 -3.58 -7.62
CA ASN A 134 -3.12 -2.93 -6.97
C ASN A 134 -3.55 -1.65 -6.24
N LYS A 135 -4.36 -0.80 -6.88
CA LYS A 135 -4.86 0.43 -6.25
C LYS A 135 -5.75 0.15 -5.04
N ALA A 136 -6.63 -0.85 -5.11
CA ALA A 136 -7.44 -1.27 -3.98
C ALA A 136 -6.58 -1.76 -2.79
N LEU A 137 -5.57 -2.59 -3.03
CA LEU A 137 -4.63 -3.01 -1.97
C LEU A 137 -3.91 -1.82 -1.34
N ILE A 138 -3.47 -0.85 -2.17
CA ILE A 138 -2.81 0.37 -1.69
C ILE A 138 -3.73 1.20 -0.77
N THR A 139 -5.04 1.28 -1.02
CA THR A 139 -5.96 1.99 -0.09
C THR A 139 -6.00 1.32 1.27
N GLY A 140 -6.06 -0.03 1.29
CA GLY A 140 -5.99 -0.82 2.52
C GLY A 140 -4.72 -0.54 3.31
N VAL A 141 -3.55 -0.60 2.66
CA VAL A 141 -2.27 -0.26 3.29
C VAL A 141 -2.29 1.17 3.84
N LYS A 142 -2.67 2.16 3.03
CA LYS A 142 -2.70 3.58 3.44
C LYS A 142 -3.55 3.81 4.69
N SER A 143 -4.70 3.17 4.79
CA SER A 143 -5.58 3.29 5.96
C SER A 143 -4.96 2.79 7.27
N THR A 144 -3.99 1.86 7.22
CA THR A 144 -3.23 1.42 8.40
C THR A 144 -2.07 2.36 8.76
N LEU A 145 -1.57 3.10 7.76
CA LEU A 145 -0.42 3.99 7.88
C LEU A 145 -0.80 5.40 8.34
N ILE A 146 -1.95 5.91 7.92
CA ILE A 146 -2.39 7.29 8.16
C ILE A 146 -3.66 7.26 9.01
N SER A 147 -3.65 7.98 10.14
CA SER A 147 -4.89 8.21 10.93
C SER A 147 -5.83 9.05 10.09
N SER A 148 -7.09 8.66 9.94
CA SER A 148 -8.10 9.34 9.12
C SER A 148 -8.61 10.66 9.73
N GLU A 149 -7.75 11.47 10.34
CA GLU A 149 -8.14 12.69 11.05
C GLU A 149 -8.04 13.98 10.23
N GLU A 150 -7.62 13.94 8.97
CA GLU A 150 -7.61 15.13 8.12
C GLU A 150 -8.35 14.89 6.79
N SER A 151 -9.67 14.87 6.89
CA SER A 151 -10.56 15.44 5.87
C SER A 151 -11.44 16.49 6.55
N LYS A 152 -10.91 17.70 6.68
CA LYS A 152 -11.71 18.93 6.79
C LYS A 152 -11.38 19.82 5.61
#